data_AF-A0A382YJ91-F1
#
_entry.id   AF-A0A382YJ91-F1
#
_cell.length_a   1.000
_cell.length_b   1.000
_cell.length_c   1.000
_cell.angle_alpha   90.00
_cell.angle_beta   90.00
_cell.angle_gamma   90.00
#
_symmetry.space_group_name_H-M   'P 1'
#
loop_
_entity.id
_entity.type
_entity.pdbx_description
1 polymer ?
#
loop_
_entity_poly.entity_id
_entity_poly.type
_entity_poly.pdbx_seq_one_letter_code
_entity_poly.pdbx_strand_id
1 'polypeptide(L)'
;MESSFSPREIVSELDKFIIGQNNAKRAVAVALRNRWRRKQLDESLREEIVPKNILMVGPTGCGKTEISRRLAKLANAPFIKVEATKFTE
;
A
#
# COMPACT_ATOMS: atom_id res chain seq x y z
N MET A 1 2.27 7.84 16.91
CA MET A 1 3.18 8.60 16.03
C MET A 1 2.90 8.16 14.60
N GLU A 2 2.30 9.01 13.78
CA GLU A 2 2.10 8.70 12.36
C GLU A 2 3.43 8.85 11.63
N SER A 3 3.99 7.73 11.19
CA SER A 3 5.27 7.72 10.49
C SER A 3 5.11 8.37 9.11
N SER A 4 5.61 9.60 8.96
CA SER A 4 5.67 10.34 7.69
C SER A 4 6.79 9.79 6.81
N PHE A 5 6.71 8.51 6.45
CA PHE A 5 7.69 7.92 5.55
C PHE A 5 7.57 8.57 4.16
N SER A 6 8.71 8.89 3.57
CA SER A 6 8.83 9.19 2.15
C SER A 6 8.63 7.92 1.33
N PRO A 7 8.25 8.02 0.05
CA PRO A 7 8.15 6.85 -0.82
C PRO A 7 9.44 6.03 -0.90
N ARG A 8 10.61 6.66 -0.80
CA ARG A 8 11.90 5.97 -0.82
C ARG A 8 12.14 5.14 0.44
N GLU A 9 11.79 5.68 1.61
CA GLU A 9 11.89 4.94 2.88
C GLU A 9 10.93 3.75 2.92
N ILE A 10 9.70 3.91 2.40
CA ILE A 10 8.76 2.79 2.29
C ILE A 10 9.32 1.68 1.41
N VAL A 11 9.89 2.03 0.24
CA VAL A 11 10.50 1.04 -0.65
C VAL A 11 11.68 0.33 0.04
N SER A 12 12.57 1.10 0.68
CA SER A 12 13.72 0.56 1.42
C SER A 12 13.29 -0.41 2.54
N GLU A 13 12.21 -0.10 3.26
CA GLU A 13 11.68 -1.00 4.28
C GLU A 13 11.09 -2.28 3.67
N LEU A 14 10.39 -2.17 2.52
CA LEU A 14 9.88 -3.32 1.79
C LEU A 14 11.01 -4.18 1.19
N ASP A 15 12.14 -3.59 0.82
CA ASP A 15 13.32 -4.29 0.28
C ASP A 15 13.91 -5.29 1.29
N LYS A 16 13.75 -5.05 2.59
CA LYS A 16 14.20 -5.98 3.65
C LYS A 16 13.46 -7.32 3.65
N PHE A 17 12.27 -7.39 3.06
CA PHE A 17 11.39 -8.57 3.13
C PHE A 17 11.01 -9.14 1.76
N ILE A 18 11.01 -8.32 0.72
CA ILE A 18 10.60 -8.72 -0.63
C ILE A 18 11.77 -8.47 -1.57
N ILE A 19 12.17 -9.48 -2.35
CA ILE A 19 13.23 -9.32 -3.35
C ILE A 19 12.61 -8.89 -4.68
N GLY A 20 13.21 -7.90 -5.35
CA GLY A 20 12.72 -7.38 -6.63
C GLY A 20 11.37 -6.66 -6.54
N GLN A 21 10.50 -6.81 -7.54
CA GLN A 21 9.16 -6.20 -7.59
C GLN A 21 9.14 -4.67 -7.45
N ASN A 22 10.16 -3.99 -7.99
CA ASN A 22 10.39 -2.55 -7.82
C ASN A 22 9.17 -1.68 -8.19
N ASN A 23 8.48 -2.03 -9.27
CA ASN A 23 7.29 -1.30 -9.72
C ASN A 23 6.13 -1.43 -8.72
N ALA A 24 5.89 -2.64 -8.19
CA ALA A 24 4.84 -2.86 -7.19
C ALA A 24 5.15 -2.12 -5.88
N LYS A 25 6.42 -2.19 -5.40
CA LYS A 25 6.86 -1.45 -4.21
C LYS A 25 6.69 0.06 -4.37
N ARG A 26 7.08 0.61 -5.52
CA ARG A 26 6.90 2.04 -5.82
C ARG A 26 5.42 2.42 -5.85
N ALA A 27 4.57 1.62 -6.49
CA ALA A 27 3.14 1.88 -6.56
C ALA A 27 2.50 1.94 -5.17
N VAL A 28 2.78 0.96 -4.30
CA VAL A 28 2.24 0.95 -2.93
C VAL A 28 2.80 2.08 -2.06
N ALA A 29 4.07 2.43 -2.23
CA ALA A 29 4.70 3.54 -1.50
C ALA A 29 4.06 4.88 -1.85
N VAL A 30 3.78 5.13 -3.14
CA VAL A 30 3.08 6.34 -3.59
C VAL A 30 1.65 6.38 -3.07
N ALA A 31 0.92 5.26 -3.13
CA ALA A 31 -0.45 5.20 -2.61
C ALA A 31 -0.51 5.50 -1.11
N LEU A 32 0.41 4.95 -0.32
CA LEU A 32 0.51 5.25 1.11
C LEU A 32 0.88 6.72 1.36
N ARG A 33 1.85 7.27 0.62
CA ARG A 33 2.23 8.69 0.73
C ARG A 33 1.08 9.62 0.36
N ASN A 34 0.26 9.26 -0.62
CA ASN A 34 -0.92 10.04 -1.00
C ASN A 34 -1.96 10.10 0.13
N ARG A 35 -2.10 9.04 0.94
CA ARG A 35 -2.95 9.10 2.15
C ARG A 35 -2.43 10.12 3.16
N TRP A 36 -1.12 10.18 3.38
CA TRP A 36 -0.52 11.19 4.24
C TRP A 36 -0.70 12.60 3.66
N ARG A 37 -0.46 12.80 2.36
CA ARG A 37 -0.67 14.10 1.69
C ARG A 37 -2.11 14.57 1.81
N ARG A 38 -3.09 13.67 1.64
CA ARG A 38 -4.52 13.98 1.77
C ARG A 38 -4.88 14.54 3.15
N LYS A 39 -4.24 14.05 4.22
CA LYS A 39 -4.46 14.56 5.58
C LYS A 39 -3.91 15.97 5.80
N GLN A 40 -2.99 16.44 4.96
CA GLN A 40 -2.42 17.78 5.03
C GLN A 40 -3.24 18.82 4.26
N LEU A 41 -4.28 18.41 3.54
CA LEU A 41 -5.16 19.30 2.80
C LEU A 41 -6.28 19.82 3.69
N ASP A 42 -6.82 20.97 3.30
CA ASP A 42 -8.04 21.56 3.87
C ASP A 42 -9.22 20.60 3.75
N GLU A 43 -10.16 20.73 4.68
CA GLU A 43 -11.27 19.78 4.84
C GLU A 43 -12.14 19.64 3.58
N SER A 44 -12.47 20.75 2.93
CA SER A 44 -13.26 20.77 1.69
C SER A 44 -12.60 19.98 0.56
N LEU A 45 -11.27 20.09 0.39
CA LEU A 45 -10.52 19.35 -0.63
C LEU A 45 -10.24 17.90 -0.23
N ARG A 46 -10.21 17.61 1.08
CA ARG A 46 -9.91 16.27 1.61
C ARG A 46 -11.00 15.26 1.28
N GLU A 47 -12.26 15.69 1.26
CA GLU A 47 -13.43 14.86 0.95
C GLU A 47 -13.49 14.46 -0.53
N GLU A 48 -13.09 15.38 -1.42
CA GLU A 48 -13.04 15.18 -2.87
C GLU A 48 -11.98 14.13 -3.31
N ILE A 49 -10.96 13.89 -2.48
CA ILE A 49 -9.82 13.04 -2.87
C ILE A 49 -10.01 11.60 -2.40
N VAL A 50 -10.32 10.73 -3.37
CA VAL A 50 -10.44 9.29 -3.15
C VAL A 50 -9.08 8.58 -3.03
N PRO A 51 -8.98 7.49 -2.25
CA PRO A 51 -7.80 6.64 -2.21
C PRO A 51 -7.43 6.08 -3.58
N LYS A 52 -6.13 6.05 -3.89
CA LYS A 52 -5.61 5.40 -5.10
C LYS A 52 -5.45 3.89 -4.86
N ASN A 53 -6.51 3.14 -5.19
CA ASN A 53 -6.50 1.68 -5.10
C ASN A 53 -5.53 1.06 -6.11
N ILE A 54 -5.02 -0.14 -5.80
CA ILE A 54 -3.99 -0.82 -6.59
C ILE A 54 -4.49 -2.19 -7.01
N LEU A 55 -4.39 -2.49 -8.30
CA LEU A 55 -4.54 -3.83 -8.85
C LEU A 55 -3.15 -4.42 -9.10
N MET A 56 -2.81 -5.52 -8.43
CA MET A 56 -1.55 -6.23 -8.65
C MET A 56 -1.75 -7.41 -9.60
N VAL A 57 -1.10 -7.39 -10.76
CA VAL A 57 -1.16 -8.46 -11.76
C VAL A 57 0.16 -9.23 -11.78
N GLY A 58 0.09 -10.56 -11.71
CA GLY A 58 1.27 -11.44 -11.78
C GLY A 58 0.99 -12.86 -11.30
N PRO A 59 1.92 -13.81 -11.51
CA PRO A 59 1.73 -15.23 -11.15
C PRO A 59 1.66 -15.44 -9.63
N THR A 60 1.19 -16.60 -9.18
CA THR A 60 1.22 -16.98 -7.77
C THR A 60 2.68 -17.03 -7.25
N GLY A 61 2.88 -16.79 -5.95
CA GLY A 61 4.21 -16.82 -5.34
C GLY A 61 5.12 -15.60 -5.59
N CYS A 62 4.78 -14.67 -6.49
CA CYS A 62 5.67 -13.53 -6.79
C CYS A 62 5.72 -12.41 -5.74
N GLY A 63 5.01 -12.55 -4.60
CA GLY A 63 5.07 -11.60 -3.49
C GLY A 63 3.94 -10.56 -3.41
N LYS A 64 2.90 -10.63 -4.26
CA LYS A 64 1.75 -9.67 -4.22
C LYS A 64 1.16 -9.49 -2.82
N THR A 65 0.79 -10.59 -2.18
CA THR A 65 0.19 -10.57 -0.84
C THR A 65 1.19 -10.12 0.23
N GLU A 66 2.47 -10.47 0.09
CA GLU A 66 3.50 -10.11 1.07
C GLU A 66 3.80 -8.61 1.03
N ILE A 67 3.81 -7.98 -0.15
CA ILE A 67 3.93 -6.53 -0.28
C ILE A 67 2.79 -5.84 0.49
N SER A 68 1.53 -6.24 0.27
CA SER A 68 0.38 -5.63 0.95
C SER A 68 0.42 -5.86 2.47
N ARG A 69 0.78 -7.06 2.91
CA ARG A 69 0.90 -7.42 4.33
C ARG A 69 2.00 -6.61 5.03
N ARG A 70 3.18 -6.49 4.42
CA ARG A 70 4.31 -5.72 4.97
C ARG A 70 4.04 -4.22 4.98
N LEU A 71 3.42 -3.70 3.93
CA LEU A 71 2.99 -2.30 3.88
C LEU A 71 2.03 -1.96 5.02
N ALA A 72 1.06 -2.84 5.32
CA ALA A 72 0.13 -2.61 6.41
C ALA A 72 0.82 -2.64 7.78
N LYS A 73 1.76 -3.58 8.00
CA LYS A 73 2.60 -3.60 9.22
C LYS A 73 3.41 -2.31 9.36
N LEU A 74 4.06 -1.85 8.29
CA LEU A 74 4.84 -0.61 8.27
C LEU A 74 3.98 0.62 8.59
N ALA A 75 2.78 0.68 8.04
CA ALA A 75 1.83 1.77 8.26
C ALA A 75 1.08 1.66 9.60
N ASN A 76 1.34 0.62 10.40
CA ASN A 76 0.55 0.24 11.58
C ASN A 76 -0.97 0.26 11.29
N ALA A 77 -1.36 -0.29 10.13
CA ALA A 77 -2.72 -0.28 9.62
C ALA A 77 -3.37 -1.67 9.76
N PRO A 78 -4.69 -1.74 10.03
CA PRO A 78 -5.44 -2.98 9.97
C PRO A 78 -5.32 -3.63 8.58
N PHE A 79 -5.12 -4.95 8.55
CA PHE A 79 -4.96 -5.71 7.31
C PHE A 79 -5.87 -6.93 7.29
N ILE A 80 -6.60 -7.10 6.19
CA ILE A 80 -7.43 -8.27 5.94
C ILE A 80 -7.15 -8.82 4.53
N LYS A 81 -7.05 -10.15 4.41
CA LYS A 81 -6.99 -10.86 3.13
C LYS A 81 -8.30 -11.59 2.94
N VAL A 82 -8.96 -11.35 1.82
CA VAL A 82 -10.17 -12.07 1.40
C VAL A 82 -9.96 -12.63 0.01
N GLU A 83 -10.59 -13.76 -0.29
CA GLU A 83 -10.60 -14.38 -1.62
C GLU A 83 -11.94 -14.07 -2.28
N ALA A 84 -11.91 -13.45 -3.46
CA ALA A 84 -13.11 -12.94 -4.12
C ALA A 84 -14.09 -14.06 -4.52
N THR A 85 -13.58 -15.24 -4.88
CA THR A 85 -14.39 -16.40 -5.29
C THR A 85 -15.30 -16.92 -4.18
N LYS A 86 -14.98 -16.65 -2.91
CA LYS A 86 -15.81 -17.05 -1.75
C LYS A 86 -17.19 -16.39 -1.68
N PHE A 87 -17.45 -15.38 -2.51
CA PHE A 87 -18.72 -14.64 -2.52
C PHE A 87 -19.59 -14.96 -3.74
N THR A 88 -19.12 -15.84 -4.60
CA THR A 88 -19.85 -16.30 -5.80
C THR A 88 -20.16 -17.79 -5.74
N GLU A 89 -19.68 -18.49 -4.70
CA GLU A 89 -19.96 -19.89 -4.37
C GLU A 89 -21.00 -19.99 -3.26
#